data_AF-A0A6N7HEN4-F1
#
_entry.id   AF-A0A6N7HEN4-F1
#
_cell.length_a   1.000
_cell.length_b   1.000
_cell.length_c   1.000
_cell.angle_alpha   90.00
_cell.angle_beta   90.00
_cell.angle_gamma   90.00
#
_symmetry.space_group_name_H-M   'P 1'
#
loop_
_entity.id
_entity.type
_entity.pdbx_description
1 polymer ?
#
loop_
_entity_poly.entity_id
_entity_poly.type
_entity_poly.pdbx_seq_one_letter_code
_entity_poly.pdbx_strand_id
1 'polypeptide(L)'
;MDIEGFGDLRRNNTNQARTRHGLYGAMQNAFDAACIPWTSCRREDRGDGVLILAPASVPKTLFADRLPGTLLDALVRHNRTHPTEEQIRLRLALHAGEITYDDHGVTASSIILTYRLLDAPVLKNALALSSGVLAVVGSAWFFDEVIRHSELSGAASYRPAVVTHKETTARAWIRLLGPGPPDGVGTAERSAVAAPGPDAPQAAWGRD
;
A
#
# COMPACT_ATOMS: atom_id res chain seq x y z
N MET A 1 9.46 -1.79 4.60
CA MET A 1 9.18 -1.27 3.25
C MET A 1 10.47 -1.29 2.45
N ASP A 2 10.41 -1.43 1.14
CA ASP A 2 11.58 -1.48 0.27
C ASP A 2 11.32 -0.89 -1.12
N ILE A 3 12.40 -0.51 -1.80
CA ILE A 3 12.38 0.08 -3.14
C ILE A 3 12.40 -1.05 -4.17
N GLU A 4 11.46 -1.01 -5.12
CA GLU A 4 11.48 -1.88 -6.28
C GLU A 4 12.70 -1.60 -7.16
N GLY A 5 13.47 -2.63 -7.50
CA GLY A 5 14.58 -2.52 -8.46
C GLY A 5 15.74 -1.66 -7.97
N PHE A 6 15.97 -1.55 -6.65
CA PHE A 6 17.06 -0.73 -6.11
C PHE A 6 18.45 -1.09 -6.66
N GLY A 7 18.71 -2.39 -6.85
CA GLY A 7 19.96 -2.91 -7.41
C GLY A 7 20.00 -3.02 -8.94
N ASP A 8 19.09 -2.36 -9.66
CA ASP A 8 19.09 -2.35 -11.13
C ASP A 8 20.42 -1.77 -11.67
N LEU A 9 21.04 -2.44 -12.64
CA LEU A 9 22.36 -2.08 -13.20
C LEU A 9 22.39 -0.70 -13.86
N ARG A 10 21.24 -0.13 -14.21
CA ARG A 10 21.14 1.26 -14.70
C ARG A 10 21.40 2.28 -13.58
N ARG A 11 21.27 1.89 -12.31
CA ARG A 11 21.52 2.74 -11.15
C ARG A 11 22.99 2.60 -10.72
N ASN A 12 23.78 3.64 -10.94
CA ASN A 12 25.10 3.74 -10.33
C ASN A 12 25.01 4.06 -8.83
N ASN A 13 26.14 4.02 -8.11
CA ASN A 13 26.20 4.26 -6.67
C ASN A 13 25.65 5.64 -6.26
N THR A 14 25.82 6.67 -7.10
CA THR A 14 25.28 8.01 -6.86
C THR A 14 23.75 8.01 -6.95
N ASN A 15 23.20 7.33 -7.96
CA ASN A 15 21.75 7.16 -8.11
C ASN A 15 21.17 6.41 -6.90
N GLN A 16 21.83 5.35 -6.44
CA GLN A 16 21.43 4.60 -5.25
C GLN A 16 21.44 5.47 -3.98
N ALA A 17 22.49 6.27 -3.77
CA ALA A 17 22.59 7.18 -2.63
C ALA A 17 21.49 8.26 -2.66
N ARG A 18 21.22 8.86 -3.83
CA ARG A 18 20.14 9.85 -4.01
C ARG A 18 18.76 9.24 -3.84
N THR A 19 18.54 8.03 -4.35
CA THR A 19 17.29 7.28 -4.15
C THR A 19 17.06 7.03 -2.66
N ARG A 20 18.09 6.61 -1.90
CA ARG A 20 18.00 6.42 -0.46
C ARG A 20 17.67 7.73 0.27
N HIS A 21 18.35 8.81 -0.07
CA HIS A 21 18.06 10.13 0.50
C HIS A 21 16.60 10.56 0.22
N GLY A 22 16.15 10.40 -1.02
CA GLY A 22 14.77 10.65 -1.44
C GLY A 22 13.75 9.79 -0.67
N LEU A 23 14.04 8.50 -0.47
CA LEU A 23 13.19 7.61 0.32
C LEU A 23 13.02 8.12 1.76
N TYR A 24 14.13 8.44 2.45
CA TYR A 24 14.07 8.96 3.82
C TYR A 24 13.33 10.29 3.91
N GLY A 25 13.55 11.20 2.96
CA GLY A 25 12.80 12.46 2.89
C GLY A 25 11.31 12.24 2.64
N ALA A 26 10.95 11.34 1.72
CA ALA A 26 9.56 11.01 1.43
C ALA A 26 8.87 10.36 2.64
N MET A 27 9.53 9.43 3.34
CA MET A 27 9.00 8.81 4.55
C MET A 27 8.80 9.83 5.67
N GLN A 28 9.78 10.68 5.96
CA GLN A 28 9.65 11.68 7.02
C GLN A 28 8.47 12.62 6.74
N ASN A 29 8.39 13.17 5.53
CA ASN A 29 7.28 14.02 5.10
C ASN A 29 5.92 13.31 5.21
N ALA A 30 5.87 12.03 4.82
CA ALA A 30 4.63 11.25 4.85
C ALA A 30 4.18 10.93 6.28
N PHE A 31 5.12 10.61 7.18
CA PHE A 31 4.83 10.36 8.59
C PHE A 31 4.35 11.64 9.30
N ASP A 32 5.01 12.77 9.06
CA ASP A 32 4.60 14.07 9.60
C ASP A 32 3.20 14.44 9.12
N ALA A 33 2.93 14.32 7.81
CA ALA A 33 1.60 14.58 7.24
C ALA A 33 0.52 13.59 7.72
N ALA A 34 0.91 12.35 8.06
CA ALA A 34 0.01 11.35 8.64
C ALA A 34 -0.18 11.51 10.16
N CYS A 35 0.46 12.51 10.79
CA CYS A 35 0.49 12.70 12.24
C CYS A 35 1.05 11.47 13.00
N ILE A 36 1.97 10.74 12.38
CA ILE A 36 2.68 9.61 13.00
C ILE A 36 4.03 10.13 13.51
N PRO A 37 4.31 10.09 14.84
CA PRO A 37 5.54 10.64 15.39
C PRO A 37 6.80 9.90 14.90
N TRP A 38 7.47 10.47 13.89
CA TRP A 38 8.65 9.88 13.25
C TRP A 38 9.79 9.59 14.24
N THR A 39 9.99 10.48 15.22
CA THR A 39 11.04 10.36 16.25
C THR A 39 10.75 9.28 17.28
N SER A 40 9.47 8.96 17.52
CA SER A 40 9.08 7.87 18.42
C SER A 40 9.15 6.49 17.75
N CYS A 41 9.28 6.44 16.42
CA CYS A 41 9.43 5.19 15.69
C CYS A 41 10.91 4.76 15.64
N ARG A 42 11.20 3.54 16.11
CA ARG A 42 12.49 2.90 15.86
C ARG A 42 12.58 2.58 14.37
N ARG A 43 13.74 2.88 13.77
CA ARG A 43 14.00 2.72 12.34
C ARG A 43 15.28 1.91 12.18
N GLU A 44 15.24 0.91 11.33
CA GLU A 44 16.41 0.12 10.97
C GLU A 44 16.60 0.14 9.46
N ASP A 45 17.76 0.63 9.04
CA ASP A 45 18.15 0.68 7.63
C ASP A 45 18.46 -0.73 7.11
N ARG A 46 17.94 -1.05 5.92
CA ARG A 46 18.10 -2.36 5.27
C ARG A 46 18.78 -2.27 3.89
N GLY A 47 19.39 -1.14 3.55
CA GLY A 47 20.06 -0.92 2.26
C GLY A 47 19.09 -0.43 1.18
N ASP A 48 18.12 -1.25 0.77
CA ASP A 48 17.09 -0.89 -0.22
C ASP A 48 15.75 -0.50 0.41
N GLY A 49 15.68 -0.52 1.74
CA GLY A 49 14.45 -0.32 2.49
C GLY A 49 14.69 0.01 3.95
N VAL A 50 13.58 0.12 4.69
CA VAL A 50 13.57 0.45 6.12
C VAL A 50 12.54 -0.41 6.84
N LEU A 51 12.92 -0.96 8.00
CA LEU A 51 11.99 -1.48 8.99
C LEU A 51 11.65 -0.35 9.97
N ILE A 52 10.35 -0.11 10.16
CA ILE A 52 9.85 0.89 11.11
C ILE A 52 9.02 0.17 12.16
N LEU A 53 9.39 0.37 13.42
CA LEU A 53 8.67 -0.14 14.58
C LEU A 53 8.06 1.05 15.32
N ALA A 54 6.74 1.17 15.21
CA ALA A 54 5.98 2.18 15.93
C ALA A 54 5.57 1.66 17.31
N PRO A 55 5.61 2.49 18.36
CA PRO A 55 5.18 2.07 19.68
C PRO A 55 3.68 1.82 19.72
N ALA A 56 3.23 0.96 20.63
CA ALA A 56 1.83 0.56 20.76
C ALA A 56 0.87 1.73 21.06
N SER A 57 1.40 2.85 21.58
CA SER A 57 0.66 4.09 21.84
C SER A 57 0.25 4.85 20.57
N VAL A 58 0.87 4.59 19.42
CA VAL A 58 0.47 5.22 18.16
C VAL A 58 -0.75 4.48 17.59
N PRO A 59 -1.85 5.19 17.27
CA PRO A 59 -3.03 4.56 16.69
C PRO A 59 -2.71 3.87 15.35
N LYS A 60 -3.04 2.58 15.26
CA LYS A 60 -2.80 1.77 14.05
C LYS A 60 -3.58 2.29 12.84
N THR A 61 -4.73 2.93 13.08
CA THR A 61 -5.56 3.55 12.05
C THR A 61 -4.80 4.63 11.26
N LEU A 62 -3.84 5.35 11.85
CA LEU A 62 -3.03 6.32 11.09
C LEU A 62 -2.23 5.67 9.96
N PHE A 63 -1.74 4.44 10.18
CA PHE A 63 -1.00 3.66 9.18
C PHE A 63 -1.91 3.11 8.07
N ALA A 64 -3.20 2.93 8.35
CA ALA A 64 -4.18 2.46 7.36
C ALA A 64 -4.80 3.64 6.59
N ASP A 65 -5.15 4.72 7.28
CA ASP A 65 -6.00 5.81 6.77
C ASP A 65 -5.19 6.91 6.09
N ARG A 66 -4.04 7.27 6.67
CA ARG A 66 -3.29 8.47 6.29
C ARG A 66 -2.00 8.13 5.57
N LEU A 67 -1.19 7.26 6.17
CA LEU A 67 0.16 6.98 5.67
C LEU A 67 0.21 6.55 4.19
N PRO A 68 -0.69 5.68 3.68
CA PRO A 68 -0.60 5.26 2.27
C PRO A 68 -0.80 6.43 1.30
N GLY A 69 -1.72 7.35 1.61
CA GLY A 69 -1.97 8.53 0.78
C GLY A 69 -0.84 9.55 0.86
N THR A 70 -0.41 9.90 2.08
CA THR A 70 0.68 10.89 2.25
C THR A 70 2.01 10.39 1.69
N LEU A 71 2.26 9.09 1.75
CA LEU A 71 3.43 8.47 1.17
C LEU A 71 3.36 8.43 -0.37
N LEU A 72 2.18 8.12 -0.94
CA LEU A 72 1.96 8.23 -2.38
C LEU A 72 2.28 9.65 -2.87
N ASP A 73 1.74 10.68 -2.22
CA ASP A 73 1.96 12.08 -2.61
C ASP A 73 3.45 12.46 -2.56
N ALA A 74 4.15 12.05 -1.50
CA ALA A 74 5.58 12.29 -1.35
C ALA A 74 6.40 11.59 -2.45
N LEU A 75 6.07 10.35 -2.79
CA LEU A 75 6.72 9.59 -3.85
C LEU A 75 6.46 10.19 -5.24
N VAL A 76 5.21 10.58 -5.53
CA VAL A 76 4.85 11.24 -6.81
C VAL A 76 5.60 12.56 -6.96
N ARG A 77 5.67 13.37 -5.89
CA ARG A 77 6.42 14.64 -5.89
C ARG A 77 7.90 14.40 -6.15
N HIS A 78 8.52 13.44 -5.47
CA HIS A 78 9.90 13.05 -5.70
C HIS A 78 10.10 12.62 -7.15
N ASN A 79 9.31 11.67 -7.64
CA ASN A 79 9.50 11.11 -8.99
C ASN A 79 9.37 12.15 -10.11
N ARG A 80 8.52 13.17 -9.92
CA ARG A 80 8.33 14.24 -10.92
C ARG A 80 9.59 15.10 -11.15
N THR A 81 10.46 15.22 -10.16
CA THR A 81 11.66 16.08 -10.23
C THR A 81 12.96 15.30 -10.39
N HIS A 82 12.90 13.98 -10.54
CA HIS A 82 14.06 13.11 -10.59
C HIS A 82 14.10 12.30 -11.90
N PRO A 83 15.31 12.01 -12.42
CA PRO A 83 15.48 11.14 -13.57
C PRO A 83 15.04 9.71 -13.23
N THR A 84 14.73 8.91 -14.26
CA THR A 84 14.19 7.55 -14.14
C THR A 84 15.00 6.66 -13.19
N GLU A 85 16.33 6.78 -13.19
CA GLU A 85 17.25 6.00 -12.34
C GLU A 85 17.15 6.35 -10.85
N GLU A 86 16.58 7.51 -10.51
CA GLU A 86 16.41 8.02 -9.15
C GLU A 86 14.94 8.05 -8.70
N GLN A 87 14.01 7.67 -9.59
CA GLN A 87 12.60 7.50 -9.26
C GLN A 87 12.40 6.31 -8.31
N ILE A 88 11.39 6.41 -7.45
CA ILE A 88 11.09 5.47 -6.39
C ILE A 88 9.73 4.85 -6.66
N ARG A 89 9.71 3.52 -6.76
CA ARG A 89 8.51 2.71 -6.60
C ARG A 89 8.69 1.88 -5.34
N LEU A 90 7.69 1.87 -4.48
CA LEU A 90 7.85 1.38 -3.11
C LEU A 90 6.87 0.24 -2.82
N ARG A 91 7.32 -0.77 -2.08
CA ARG A 91 6.43 -1.75 -1.44
C ARG A 91 6.40 -1.49 0.06
N LEU A 92 5.21 -1.48 0.63
CA LEU A 92 4.94 -1.27 2.05
C LEU A 92 4.20 -2.48 2.60
N ALA A 93 4.72 -3.09 3.67
CA ALA A 93 4.01 -4.11 4.42
C ALA A 93 3.57 -3.56 5.78
N LEU A 94 2.31 -3.80 6.14
CA LEU A 94 1.68 -3.38 7.39
C LEU A 94 1.24 -4.62 8.19
N HIS A 95 1.71 -4.68 9.43
CA HIS A 95 1.34 -5.70 10.39
C HIS A 95 1.52 -5.14 11.81
N ALA A 96 0.85 -5.74 12.78
CA ALA A 96 1.06 -5.47 14.19
C ALA A 96 1.02 -6.78 14.96
N GLY A 97 1.81 -6.84 16.02
CA GLY A 97 1.91 -7.97 16.93
C GLY A 97 3.01 -7.70 17.95
N GLU A 98 3.15 -8.60 18.91
CA GLU A 98 4.16 -8.49 19.95
C GLU A 98 5.58 -8.57 19.37
N ILE A 99 6.51 -7.87 20.03
CA ILE A 99 7.93 -7.85 19.69
C ILE A 99 8.77 -7.96 20.97
N THR A 100 9.95 -8.57 20.85
CA THR A 100 10.90 -8.73 21.97
C THR A 100 12.17 -7.94 21.67
N TYR A 101 12.65 -7.21 22.67
CA TYR A 101 13.93 -6.50 22.63
C TYR A 101 15.00 -7.29 23.39
N ASP A 102 16.21 -7.29 22.87
CA ASP A 102 17.40 -7.89 23.50
C ASP A 102 18.64 -7.02 23.22
N ASP A 103 19.80 -7.45 23.73
CA ASP A 103 21.09 -6.76 23.52
C ASP A 103 21.52 -6.70 22.05
N HIS A 104 20.88 -7.45 21.17
CA HIS A 104 21.17 -7.53 19.73
C HIS A 104 20.15 -6.80 18.86
N GLY A 105 19.08 -6.26 19.45
CA GLY A 105 18.11 -5.42 18.78
C GLY A 105 16.67 -5.82 19.08
N VAL A 106 16.00 -6.37 18.08
CA VAL A 106 14.57 -6.70 18.13
C VAL A 106 14.28 -7.95 17.32
N THR A 107 13.48 -8.86 17.89
CA THR A 107 13.10 -10.11 17.25
C THR A 107 11.63 -10.43 17.52
N ALA A 108 10.94 -10.94 16.51
CA ALA A 108 9.53 -11.32 16.62
C ALA A 108 9.07 -12.16 15.42
N SER A 109 8.12 -13.07 15.65
CA SER A 109 7.34 -13.70 14.58
C SER A 109 6.58 -12.65 13.75
N SER A 110 6.09 -11.58 14.38
CA SER A 110 5.45 -10.43 13.73
C SER A 110 6.37 -9.76 12.71
N ILE A 111 7.64 -9.56 13.07
CA ILE A 111 8.65 -8.96 12.18
C ILE A 111 8.96 -9.90 11.02
N ILE A 112 9.13 -11.20 11.31
CA ILE A 112 9.35 -12.23 10.28
C ILE A 112 8.20 -12.25 9.28
N LEU A 113 6.95 -12.30 9.74
CA LEU A 113 5.78 -12.28 8.88
C LEU A 113 5.76 -11.02 8.01
N THR A 114 6.02 -9.85 8.59
CA THR A 114 6.06 -8.58 7.85
C THR A 114 7.08 -8.61 6.71
N TYR A 115 8.28 -9.14 6.95
CA TYR A 115 9.27 -9.35 5.89
C TYR A 115 8.79 -10.35 4.84
N ARG A 116 8.13 -11.44 5.25
CA ARG A 116 7.61 -12.44 4.31
C ARG A 116 6.51 -11.88 3.41
N LEU A 117 5.65 -11.02 3.94
CA LEU A 117 4.64 -10.29 3.16
C LEU A 117 5.30 -9.34 2.16
N LEU A 118 6.29 -8.56 2.60
CA LEU A 118 7.01 -7.60 1.76
C LEU A 118 7.76 -8.30 0.62
N ASP A 119 8.41 -9.43 0.91
CA ASP A 119 9.22 -10.17 -0.05
C ASP A 119 8.43 -11.10 -0.98
N ALA A 120 7.13 -11.25 -0.76
CA ALA A 120 6.31 -12.21 -1.47
C ALA A 120 6.27 -11.94 -2.98
N PRO A 121 6.46 -12.95 -3.84
CA PRO A 121 6.37 -12.78 -5.30
C PRO A 121 5.07 -12.14 -5.77
N VAL A 122 3.94 -12.45 -5.10
CA VAL A 122 2.63 -11.86 -5.43
C VAL A 122 2.63 -10.33 -5.28
N LEU A 123 3.29 -9.77 -4.25
CA LEU A 123 3.40 -8.32 -4.07
C LEU A 123 4.38 -7.71 -5.07
N LYS A 124 5.54 -8.37 -5.26
CA LYS A 124 6.57 -7.91 -6.21
C LYS A 124 6.01 -7.83 -7.63
N ASN A 125 5.28 -8.85 -8.05
CA ASN A 125 4.64 -8.91 -9.37
C ASN A 125 3.48 -7.91 -9.49
N ALA A 126 2.67 -7.74 -8.44
CA ALA A 126 1.58 -6.78 -8.46
C ALA A 126 2.06 -5.35 -8.72
N LEU A 127 3.17 -4.93 -8.08
CA LEU A 127 3.76 -3.62 -8.37
C LEU A 127 4.38 -3.60 -9.77
N ALA A 128 5.24 -4.56 -10.10
CA ALA A 128 5.98 -4.60 -11.37
C ALA A 128 5.07 -4.57 -12.60
N LEU A 129 3.91 -5.22 -12.55
CA LEU A 129 2.93 -5.28 -13.66
C LEU A 129 1.94 -4.10 -13.67
N SER A 130 2.02 -3.19 -12.70
CA SER A 130 1.15 -2.02 -12.61
C SER A 130 1.88 -0.74 -13.04
N SER A 131 1.12 0.33 -13.31
CA SER A 131 1.63 1.69 -13.39
C SER A 131 1.72 2.40 -12.01
N GLY A 132 1.41 1.68 -10.93
CA GLY A 132 1.45 2.21 -9.57
C GLY A 132 2.87 2.52 -9.10
N VAL A 133 2.98 3.45 -8.15
CA VAL A 133 4.25 3.81 -7.50
C VAL A 133 4.36 3.29 -6.07
N LEU A 134 3.24 2.85 -5.48
CA LEU A 134 3.20 2.29 -4.14
C LEU A 134 2.32 1.04 -4.12
N ALA A 135 2.86 -0.08 -3.64
CA ALA A 135 2.09 -1.28 -3.33
C ALA A 135 2.05 -1.47 -1.81
N VAL A 136 0.85 -1.57 -1.24
CA VAL A 136 0.64 -1.81 0.18
C VAL A 136 0.13 -3.24 0.38
N VAL A 137 0.75 -3.99 1.27
CA VAL A 137 0.27 -5.29 1.74
C VAL A 137 -0.05 -5.21 3.23
N GLY A 138 -1.28 -5.55 3.61
CA GLY A 138 -1.67 -5.77 5.01
C GLY A 138 -1.69 -7.27 5.32
N SER A 139 -1.22 -7.67 6.50
CA SER A 139 -1.47 -9.03 7.00
C SER A 139 -2.97 -9.28 7.19
N ALA A 140 -3.38 -10.54 7.31
CA ALA A 140 -4.78 -10.85 7.65
C ALA A 140 -5.26 -10.14 8.91
N TRP A 141 -4.52 -10.27 10.01
CA TRP A 141 -4.83 -9.57 11.25
C TRP A 141 -4.96 -8.05 11.06
N PHE A 142 -4.03 -7.41 10.34
CA PHE A 142 -4.07 -5.96 10.17
C PHE A 142 -5.23 -5.52 9.28
N PHE A 143 -5.60 -6.34 8.29
CA PHE A 143 -6.78 -6.08 7.49
C PHE A 143 -8.07 -6.25 8.31
N ASP A 144 -8.19 -7.38 9.00
CA ASP A 144 -9.39 -7.78 9.72
C ASP A 144 -9.64 -6.90 10.96
N GLU A 145 -8.60 -6.43 11.64
CA GLU A 145 -8.75 -5.66 12.89
C GLU A 145 -8.59 -4.15 12.71
N VAL A 146 -7.98 -3.68 11.61
CA VAL A 146 -7.68 -2.25 11.41
C VAL A 146 -8.28 -1.72 10.11
N ILE A 147 -7.85 -2.24 8.96
CA ILE A 147 -8.20 -1.65 7.66
C ILE A 147 -9.72 -1.69 7.44
N ARG A 148 -10.36 -2.85 7.60
CA ARG A 148 -11.78 -3.01 7.24
C ARG A 148 -12.76 -2.23 8.12
N HIS A 149 -12.31 -1.74 9.28
CA HIS A 149 -13.14 -1.03 10.24
C HIS A 149 -13.08 0.49 10.10
N SER A 150 -12.18 1.00 9.26
CA SER A 150 -12.08 2.44 9.00
C SER A 150 -12.65 2.79 7.62
N GLU A 151 -13.50 3.81 7.57
CA GLU A 151 -14.04 4.37 6.34
C GLU A 151 -12.98 5.10 5.50
N LEU A 152 -11.89 5.56 6.15
CA LEU A 152 -10.82 6.31 5.50
C LEU A 152 -9.73 5.42 4.90
N SER A 153 -9.66 4.15 5.30
CA SER A 153 -8.60 3.22 4.87
C SER A 153 -8.69 2.84 3.39
N GLY A 154 -9.84 3.06 2.75
CA GLY A 154 -10.12 2.56 1.41
C GLY A 154 -10.15 1.03 1.36
N ALA A 155 -10.67 0.37 2.40
CA ALA A 155 -10.73 -1.09 2.51
C ALA A 155 -11.24 -1.80 1.24
N ALA A 156 -12.22 -1.22 0.56
CA ALA A 156 -12.78 -1.76 -0.69
C ALA A 156 -11.79 -1.81 -1.87
N SER A 157 -10.69 -1.05 -1.81
CA SER A 157 -9.62 -1.07 -2.81
C SER A 157 -8.54 -2.12 -2.55
N TYR A 158 -8.56 -2.79 -1.39
CA TYR A 158 -7.68 -3.92 -1.13
C TYR A 158 -8.22 -5.19 -1.79
N ARG A 159 -7.32 -6.01 -2.30
CA ARG A 159 -7.63 -7.30 -2.92
C ARG A 159 -6.98 -8.42 -2.11
N PRO A 160 -7.74 -9.48 -1.75
CA PRO A 160 -7.18 -10.59 -1.01
C PRO A 160 -6.14 -11.32 -1.86
N ALA A 161 -5.08 -11.79 -1.21
CA ALA A 161 -4.00 -12.55 -1.80
C ALA A 161 -3.53 -13.65 -0.84
N VAL A 162 -3.01 -14.74 -1.41
CA VAL A 162 -2.27 -15.74 -0.64
C VAL A 162 -0.79 -15.46 -0.84
N VAL A 163 -0.09 -15.21 0.25
CA VAL A 163 1.36 -15.02 0.29
C VAL A 163 2.01 -16.35 0.64
N THR A 164 2.85 -16.85 -0.26
CA THR A 164 3.74 -17.99 -0.01
C THR A 164 5.17 -17.50 -0.17
N HIS A 165 5.96 -17.52 0.92
CA HIS A 165 7.37 -17.17 0.88
C HIS A 165 8.13 -17.88 2.02
N LYS A 166 9.18 -18.64 1.67
CA LYS A 166 9.86 -19.59 2.57
C LYS A 166 8.85 -20.48 3.31
N GLU A 167 8.96 -20.60 4.62
CA GLU A 167 8.09 -21.42 5.49
C GLU A 167 6.76 -20.74 5.85
N THR A 168 6.40 -19.65 5.17
CA THR A 168 5.17 -18.89 5.44
C THR A 168 4.17 -19.04 4.32
N THR A 169 2.97 -19.53 4.65
CA THR A 169 1.76 -19.39 3.84
C THR A 169 0.73 -18.60 4.65
N ALA A 170 0.33 -17.43 4.17
CA ALA A 170 -0.55 -16.52 4.90
C ALA A 170 -1.52 -15.80 3.98
N ARG A 171 -2.70 -15.47 4.49
CA ARG A 171 -3.63 -14.52 3.84
C ARG A 171 -3.13 -13.10 4.04
N ALA A 172 -3.24 -12.30 2.99
CA ALA A 172 -2.87 -10.89 2.97
C ALA A 172 -3.80 -10.11 2.05
N TRP A 173 -3.73 -8.79 2.13
CA TRP A 173 -4.53 -7.88 1.32
C TRP A 173 -3.63 -6.86 0.66
N ILE A 174 -3.70 -6.77 -0.67
CA ILE A 174 -2.84 -5.91 -1.47
C ILE A 174 -3.67 -4.74 -2.03
N ARG A 175 -3.13 -3.53 -1.93
CA ARG A 175 -3.64 -2.33 -2.58
C ARG A 175 -2.53 -1.69 -3.41
N LEU A 176 -2.82 -1.41 -4.67
CA LEU A 176 -1.93 -0.66 -5.56
C LEU A 176 -2.36 0.81 -5.59
N LEU A 177 -1.37 1.70 -5.51
CA LEU A 177 -1.53 3.13 -5.46
C LEU A 177 -0.61 3.73 -6.53
N GLY A 178 -1.16 4.62 -7.34
CA GLY A 178 -0.45 5.32 -8.39
C GLY A 178 -0.90 6.78 -8.45
N PRO A 179 -0.18 7.64 -9.18
CA PRO A 179 -0.70 8.94 -9.54
C PRO A 179 -2.03 8.71 -10.27
N GLY A 180 -3.14 9.12 -9.65
CA GLY A 180 -4.40 9.22 -10.36
C GLY A 180 -4.26 10.24 -11.50
N PRO A 181 -5.16 10.24 -12.50
CA PRO A 181 -5.30 11.44 -13.31
C PRO A 181 -5.49 12.64 -12.36
N PRO A 182 -4.85 13.79 -12.62
CA PRO A 182 -5.04 14.98 -11.78
C PRO A 182 -6.54 15.27 -11.69
N ASP A 183 -7.05 15.43 -10.46
CA ASP A 183 -8.47 15.41 -10.15
C ASP A 183 -9.34 16.20 -11.14
N GLY A 184 -10.30 15.49 -11.72
CA GLY A 184 -11.32 16.03 -12.60
C GLY A 184 -12.33 14.96 -12.95
N VAL A 185 -13.45 14.95 -12.23
CA VAL A 185 -14.68 14.18 -12.46
C VAL A 185 -14.67 12.75 -11.89
N GLY A 186 -15.24 12.63 -10.69
CA GLY A 186 -15.97 11.42 -10.33
C GLY A 186 -17.20 11.32 -11.23
N THR A 187 -17.14 10.46 -12.24
CA THR A 187 -18.34 9.91 -12.85
C THR A 187 -18.60 8.57 -12.19
N ALA A 188 -19.52 8.61 -11.23
CA ALA A 188 -20.36 7.47 -10.93
C ALA A 188 -21.09 7.07 -12.22
N GLU A 189 -20.59 6.05 -12.93
CA GLU A 189 -21.43 5.31 -13.86
C GLU A 189 -22.41 4.48 -13.04
N ARG A 190 -23.56 5.10 -12.78
CA ARG A 190 -24.80 4.38 -12.55
C ARG A 190 -25.00 3.48 -13.77
N SER A 191 -24.81 2.18 -13.60
CA SER A 191 -25.37 1.22 -14.54
C SER A 191 -26.89 1.21 -14.32
N ALA A 192 -27.59 2.05 -15.09
CA ALA A 192 -29.02 1.97 -15.23
C ALA A 192 -29.32 0.69 -16.03
N VAL A 193 -29.73 -0.36 -15.32
CA VAL A 193 -30.41 -1.49 -15.95
C VAL A 193 -31.76 -0.96 -16.43
N ALA A 194 -31.86 -0.72 -17.74
CA ALA A 194 -33.10 -0.42 -18.41
C ALA A 194 -34.03 -1.64 -18.29
N ALA A 195 -35.19 -1.43 -17.66
CA ALA A 195 -36.31 -2.36 -17.73
C ALA A 195 -36.90 -2.33 -19.16
N PRO A 196 -37.24 -3.47 -19.77
CA PRO A 196 -37.97 -3.47 -21.04
C PRO A 196 -39.42 -3.04 -20.79
N GLY A 197 -39.88 -2.04 -21.56
CA GLY A 197 -41.26 -1.56 -21.56
C GLY A 197 -42.24 -2.56 -22.18
N PRO A 198 -43.54 -2.44 -21.90
CA PRO A 198 -44.55 -3.41 -22.32
C PRO A 198 -44.98 -3.18 -23.77
N ASP A 199 -44.80 -4.20 -24.62
CA ASP A 199 -45.54 -4.32 -25.87
C ASP A 199 -46.97 -4.78 -25.56
N ALA A 200 -47.94 -3.93 -25.88
CA ALA A 200 -49.34 -4.31 -25.98
C ALA A 200 -49.79 -4.11 -27.43
N PRO A 201 -50.52 -5.09 -27.99
CA PRO A 201 -51.55 -4.80 -28.97
C PRO A 201 -52.94 -5.02 -28.35
N GLN A 202 -53.80 -4.02 -28.52
CA GLN A 202 -55.24 -4.09 -28.31
C GLN A 202 -55.94 -4.77 -29.50
N ALA A 203 -56.91 -5.64 -29.21
CA ALA A 203 -58.21 -5.75 -29.89
C ALA A 203 -59.11 -6.63 -28.99
N ALA A 204 -60.20 -6.10 -28.40
CA ALA A 204 -61.59 -6.25 -28.89
C ALA A 204 -61.90 -7.71 -29.27
N TRP A 205 -62.87 -8.44 -28.72
CA TRP A 205 -64.32 -8.21 -28.52
C TRP A 205 -64.76 -9.11 -27.33
N GLY A 206 -65.64 -8.74 -26.40
CA GLY A 206 -67.10 -8.66 -26.57
C GLY A 206 -67.80 -9.79 -25.77
N ARG A 207 -68.69 -9.41 -24.82
CA ARG A 207 -69.88 -10.09 -24.23
C ARG A 207 -69.88 -11.63 -24.10
N ASP A 208 -70.26 -12.25 -22.97
CA ASP A 208 -71.35 -12.00 -22.02
C ASP A 208 -70.96 -12.34 -20.56
#